data_AF-A0A7V5J0G6-F1
#
_entry.id   AF-A0A7V5J0G6-F1
#
_cell.length_a   1.000
_cell.length_b   1.000
_cell.length_c   1.000
_cell.angle_alpha   90.00
_cell.angle_beta   90.00
_cell.angle_gamma   90.00
#
_symmetry.space_group_name_H-M   'P 1'
#
loop_
_entity.id
_entity.type
_entity.pdbx_description
1 polymer ?
#
loop_
_entity_poly.entity_id
_entity_poly.type
_entity_poly.pdbx_seq_one_letter_code
_entity_poly.pdbx_strand_id
1 'polypeptide(L)'
;MFFKYLLYLTKEFPKFLFFRIPEHLVYFYKNSFSELEKRLQVRLNLGMFFVPLWGARDWALRFVSLLYRLFRIVFGSFILLVYTLLLASFAFLLFLSLPYFLFKSFPVFLALLLLYFVSYIGYFVLNPFKQLIFNEKDKTFEDLYSSSLLKARKFLESIQDNRDIDSYFSDIANYLELDYKELEKFISNVKDKEKEIVTRTLRLGTDLKYRYLSSDLLACAILYVQEDFIKYLDLKNLPADSLDVFLKIQYSKIPKNSPNLWDNDFVSNYVYPYDLSKQDKSTPILNKYANSLDVSKKSLEVYYVEPFIRYRNELIHNLDVGSKKVLIVGNAGVGKTSLVKTLYLDIKLGKVPKSLLYNRIVSLDLSSIVSLGLEGPKLLSAILQEFTSLKNTILFLDNLHVLYSVSGMDYLSILLPYFENPKLKIIVSADYSTYINLLKKDTGITNNFRVIKVEELEG
;
A
#
# COMPACT_ATOMS: atom_id res chain seq x y z
N MET A 1 37.40 14.49 -1.61
CA MET A 1 35.98 14.16 -1.34
C MET A 1 35.35 15.12 -0.31
N PHE A 2 35.88 15.21 0.92
CA PHE A 2 35.36 16.07 1.99
C PHE A 2 35.30 17.58 1.63
N PHE A 3 36.37 18.11 0.99
CA PHE A 3 36.46 19.53 0.63
C PHE A 3 35.45 19.98 -0.45
N LYS A 4 35.19 19.15 -1.48
CA LYS A 4 34.16 19.42 -2.49
C LYS A 4 32.75 19.45 -1.86
N TYR A 5 32.50 18.58 -0.89
CA TYR A 5 31.23 18.50 -0.17
C TYR A 5 31.00 19.73 0.71
N LEU A 6 32.05 20.19 1.41
CA LEU A 6 32.02 21.41 2.23
C LEU A 6 31.70 22.66 1.39
N LEU A 7 32.30 22.77 0.19
CA LEU A 7 32.08 23.88 -0.76
C LEU A 7 30.69 23.87 -1.42
N TYR A 8 30.09 22.69 -1.60
CA TYR A 8 28.70 22.57 -2.06
C TYR A 8 27.72 23.02 -0.97
N LEU A 9 27.97 22.60 0.27
CA LEU A 9 27.16 22.97 1.44
C LEU A 9 27.20 24.47 1.73
N THR A 10 28.32 25.17 1.55
CA THR A 10 28.37 26.62 1.75
C THR A 10 27.52 27.40 0.75
N LYS A 11 27.43 26.93 -0.51
CA LYS A 11 26.55 27.55 -1.54
C LYS A 11 25.06 27.27 -1.30
N GLU A 12 24.73 26.07 -0.82
CA GLU A 12 23.34 25.66 -0.58
C GLU A 12 22.84 26.02 0.83
N PHE A 13 23.71 26.48 1.74
CA PHE A 13 23.38 26.76 3.14
C PHE A 13 22.16 27.68 3.33
N PRO A 14 22.06 28.85 2.68
CA PRO A 14 20.89 29.72 2.83
C PRO A 14 19.61 29.04 2.35
N LYS A 15 19.69 28.31 1.23
CA LYS A 15 18.55 27.56 0.70
C LYS A 15 18.12 26.46 1.66
N PHE A 16 19.08 25.75 2.25
CA PHE A 16 18.80 24.67 3.18
C PHE A 16 18.10 25.19 4.44
N LEU A 17 18.69 26.21 5.09
CA LEU A 17 18.16 26.78 6.33
C LEU A 17 16.77 27.40 6.13
N PHE A 18 16.58 28.19 5.07
CA PHE A 18 15.34 28.96 4.90
C PHE A 18 14.23 28.24 4.11
N PHE A 19 14.54 27.19 3.35
CA PHE A 19 13.54 26.47 2.55
C PHE A 19 13.42 25.00 2.93
N ARG A 20 14.53 24.24 3.00
CA ARG A 20 14.45 22.79 3.24
C ARG A 20 14.07 22.42 4.68
N ILE A 21 14.66 23.06 5.69
CA ILE A 21 14.32 22.74 7.09
C ILE A 21 12.82 23.04 7.36
N PRO A 22 12.26 24.20 6.94
CA PRO A 22 10.82 24.43 7.03
C PRO A 22 9.99 23.38 6.30
N GLU A 23 10.38 22.98 5.09
CA GLU A 23 9.68 21.96 4.31
C GLU A 23 9.63 20.61 5.06
N HIS A 24 10.77 20.14 5.58
CA HIS A 24 10.84 18.92 6.38
C HIS A 24 10.05 19.01 7.69
N LEU A 25 9.99 20.19 8.34
CA LEU A 25 9.15 20.40 9.51
C LEU A 25 7.66 20.36 9.17
N VAL A 26 7.26 20.85 7.99
CA VAL A 26 5.88 20.73 7.49
C VAL A 26 5.54 19.26 7.23
N TYR A 27 6.43 18.50 6.59
CA TYR A 27 6.22 17.06 6.43
C TYR A 27 6.15 16.35 7.77
N PHE A 28 7.08 16.66 8.69
CA PHE A 28 7.09 16.13 10.05
C PHE A 28 5.77 16.39 10.75
N TYR A 29 5.29 17.64 10.74
CA TYR A 29 4.00 18.02 11.30
C TYR A 29 2.87 17.19 10.66
N LYS A 30 2.73 17.20 9.33
CA LYS A 30 1.67 16.49 8.61
C LYS A 30 1.64 15.00 8.94
N ASN A 31 2.80 14.35 8.93
CA ASN A 31 2.94 12.91 9.06
C ASN A 31 2.78 12.45 10.51
N SER A 32 3.41 13.16 11.45
CA SER A 32 3.25 12.87 12.89
C SER A 32 1.85 13.18 13.39
N PHE A 33 1.22 14.25 12.90
CA PHE A 33 -0.19 14.55 13.14
C PHE A 33 -1.08 13.43 12.62
N SER A 34 -0.82 12.89 11.42
CA SER A 34 -1.55 11.75 10.87
C SER A 34 -1.45 10.51 11.77
N GLU A 35 -0.25 10.19 12.25
CA GLU A 35 -0.05 9.02 13.12
C GLU A 35 -0.68 9.21 14.51
N LEU A 36 -0.69 10.44 15.03
CA LEU A 36 -1.35 10.78 16.29
C LEU A 36 -2.88 10.78 16.14
N GLU A 37 -3.41 11.32 15.04
CA GLU A 37 -4.83 11.27 14.67
C GLU A 37 -5.31 9.82 14.57
N LYS A 38 -4.52 8.93 13.96
CA LYS A 38 -4.82 7.50 13.86
C LYS A 38 -5.01 6.83 15.21
N ARG A 39 -4.22 7.21 16.22
CA ARG A 39 -4.35 6.68 17.61
C ARG A 39 -5.57 7.24 18.31
N LEU A 40 -5.85 8.53 18.14
CA LEU A 40 -6.96 9.23 18.79
C LEU A 40 -8.32 8.96 18.10
N GLN A 41 -8.30 8.67 16.81
CA GLN A 41 -9.44 8.38 15.95
C GLN A 41 -10.49 9.50 15.92
N VAL A 42 -10.06 10.76 15.90
CA VAL A 42 -10.98 11.91 16.00
C VAL A 42 -11.88 12.00 14.78
N ARG A 43 -11.32 11.96 13.55
CA ARG A 43 -12.12 12.06 12.31
C ARG A 43 -13.04 10.86 12.15
N LEU A 44 -12.56 9.67 12.53
CA LEU A 44 -13.35 8.44 12.56
C LEU A 44 -14.60 8.60 13.44
N ASN A 45 -14.43 9.06 14.67
CA ASN A 45 -15.53 9.21 15.62
C ASN A 45 -16.48 10.34 15.22
N LEU A 46 -15.98 11.41 14.59
CA LEU A 46 -16.81 12.45 13.97
C LEU A 46 -17.65 11.89 12.81
N GLY A 47 -17.04 11.17 11.87
CA GLY A 47 -17.74 10.58 10.72
C GLY A 47 -18.79 9.54 11.12
N MET A 48 -18.58 8.87 12.25
CA MET A 48 -19.51 7.90 12.83
C MET A 48 -20.28 8.44 14.03
N PHE A 49 -20.40 9.75 14.19
CA PHE A 49 -20.97 10.35 15.40
C PHE A 49 -22.38 9.81 15.72
N PHE A 50 -23.22 9.69 14.69
CA PHE A 50 -24.59 9.15 14.80
C PHE A 50 -24.68 7.65 14.52
N VAL A 51 -23.54 6.96 14.32
CA VAL A 51 -23.49 5.52 14.10
C VAL A 51 -23.23 4.82 15.43
N PRO A 52 -24.18 4.02 15.93
CA PRO A 52 -23.98 3.28 17.17
C PRO A 52 -22.81 2.30 17.02
N LEU A 53 -21.89 2.29 17.99
CA LEU A 53 -20.69 1.43 18.00
C LEU A 53 -21.03 -0.07 17.91
N TRP A 54 -22.24 -0.44 18.30
CA TRP A 54 -22.65 -1.83 18.53
C TRP A 54 -23.99 -2.20 17.89
N GLY A 55 -24.45 -1.45 16.88
CA GLY A 55 -25.76 -1.68 16.22
C GLY A 55 -26.92 -1.89 17.20
N ALA A 56 -26.79 -1.37 18.42
CA ALA A 56 -27.62 -1.75 19.54
C ALA A 56 -29.06 -1.34 19.26
N ARG A 57 -30.00 -2.28 19.44
CA ARG A 57 -31.44 -1.97 19.37
C ARG A 57 -31.86 -1.12 20.58
N ASP A 58 -31.17 -1.26 21.70
CA ASP A 58 -31.45 -0.57 22.95
C ASP A 58 -30.93 0.88 22.98
N TRP A 59 -31.79 1.79 23.42
CA TRP A 59 -31.53 3.23 23.44
C TRP A 59 -30.41 3.60 24.43
N ALA A 60 -30.30 2.88 25.54
CA ALA A 60 -29.28 3.13 26.56
C ALA A 60 -27.85 2.88 26.01
N LEU A 61 -27.66 1.78 25.27
CA LEU A 61 -26.39 1.46 24.62
C LEU A 61 -26.02 2.43 23.51
N ARG A 62 -27.01 2.95 22.77
CA ARG A 62 -26.79 4.03 21.80
C ARG A 62 -26.31 5.31 22.48
N PHE A 63 -26.89 5.64 23.63
CA PHE A 63 -26.50 6.83 24.40
C PHE A 63 -25.07 6.70 24.95
N VAL A 64 -24.72 5.56 25.54
CA VAL A 64 -23.34 5.28 26.01
C VAL A 64 -22.34 5.35 24.84
N SER A 65 -22.70 4.79 23.69
CA SER A 65 -21.88 4.89 22.47
C SER A 65 -21.66 6.34 22.04
N LEU A 66 -22.70 7.17 22.09
CA LEU A 66 -22.61 8.58 21.75
C LEU A 66 -21.68 9.32 22.72
N LEU A 67 -21.84 9.11 24.03
CA LEU A 67 -20.96 9.72 25.05
C LEU A 67 -19.50 9.32 24.86
N TYR A 68 -19.22 8.04 24.57
CA TYR A 68 -17.86 7.58 24.30
C TYR A 68 -17.24 8.27 23.08
N ARG A 69 -18.00 8.39 21.97
CA ARG A 69 -17.53 9.10 20.78
C ARG A 69 -17.30 10.58 21.07
N LEU A 70 -18.24 11.22 21.76
CA LEU A 70 -18.13 12.62 22.14
C LEU A 70 -16.88 12.87 22.98
N PHE A 71 -16.62 12.02 23.99
CA PHE A 71 -15.39 12.08 24.78
C PHE A 71 -14.14 11.98 23.90
N ARG A 72 -14.07 10.97 23.02
CA ARG A 72 -12.92 10.81 22.11
C ARG A 72 -12.73 12.00 21.17
N ILE A 73 -13.80 12.59 20.67
CA ILE A 73 -13.74 13.74 19.77
C ILE A 73 -13.23 14.97 20.51
N VAL A 74 -13.77 15.27 21.68
CA VAL A 74 -13.39 16.46 22.47
C VAL A 74 -11.96 16.32 22.96
N PHE A 75 -11.65 15.22 23.66
CA PHE A 75 -10.32 15.00 24.23
C PHE A 75 -9.26 14.80 23.14
N GLY A 76 -9.58 14.06 22.09
CA GLY A 76 -8.67 13.87 20.96
C GLY A 76 -8.41 15.17 20.19
N SER A 77 -9.44 15.99 19.94
CA SER A 77 -9.26 17.32 19.33
C SER A 77 -8.40 18.23 20.20
N PHE A 78 -8.58 18.19 21.52
CA PHE A 78 -7.75 18.95 22.45
C PHE A 78 -6.28 18.54 22.38
N ILE A 79 -5.98 17.23 22.40
CA ILE A 79 -4.61 16.73 22.26
C ILE A 79 -4.00 17.17 20.92
N LEU A 80 -4.75 17.05 19.81
CA LEU A 80 -4.28 17.48 18.49
C LEU A 80 -3.96 18.99 18.47
N LEU A 81 -4.80 19.82 19.10
CA LEU A 81 -4.59 21.26 19.20
C LEU A 81 -3.33 21.58 20.01
N VAL A 82 -3.17 20.98 21.19
CA VAL A 82 -1.96 21.15 22.02
C VAL A 82 -0.71 20.72 21.25
N TYR A 83 -0.78 19.59 20.54
CA TYR A 83 0.32 19.10 19.70
C TYR A 83 0.70 20.10 18.61
N THR A 84 -0.29 20.66 17.90
CA THR A 84 -0.06 21.69 16.87
C THR A 84 0.57 22.95 17.47
N LEU A 85 0.10 23.42 18.63
CA LEU A 85 0.68 24.57 19.31
C LEU A 85 2.13 24.34 19.75
N LEU A 86 2.44 23.15 20.29
CA LEU A 86 3.81 22.79 20.68
C LEU A 86 4.77 22.79 19.49
N LEU A 87 4.37 22.20 18.36
CA LEU A 87 5.20 22.19 17.15
C LEU A 87 5.35 23.58 16.53
N ALA A 88 4.29 24.39 16.53
CA ALA A 88 4.37 25.78 16.07
C ALA A 88 5.32 26.61 16.95
N SER A 89 5.24 26.44 18.28
CA SER A 89 6.17 27.08 19.23
C SER A 89 7.61 26.61 19.00
N PHE A 90 7.83 25.32 18.76
CA PHE A 90 9.16 24.79 18.46
C PHE A 90 9.73 25.38 17.17
N ALA A 91 8.93 25.44 16.10
CA ALA A 91 9.34 26.06 14.83
C ALA A 91 9.66 27.56 15.00
N PHE A 92 8.85 28.29 15.76
CA PHE A 92 9.10 29.70 16.08
C PHE A 92 10.43 29.88 16.82
N LEU A 93 10.68 29.04 17.84
CA LEU A 93 11.93 29.08 18.59
C LEU A 93 13.14 28.82 17.68
N LEU A 94 13.05 27.83 16.79
CA LEU A 94 14.14 27.43 15.91
C LEU A 94 14.46 28.52 14.86
N PHE A 95 13.45 29.15 14.24
CA PHE A 95 13.69 30.07 13.12
C PHE A 95 13.72 31.55 13.48
N LEU A 96 13.04 31.99 14.54
CA LEU A 96 13.09 33.40 14.97
C LEU A 96 13.98 33.61 16.18
N SER A 97 13.80 32.81 17.24
CA SER A 97 14.47 33.08 18.52
C SER A 97 15.95 32.69 18.51
N LEU A 98 16.29 31.55 17.89
CA LEU A 98 17.65 31.02 17.89
C LEU A 98 18.62 31.90 17.07
N PRO A 99 18.30 32.36 15.85
CA PRO A 99 19.14 33.33 15.16
C PRO A 99 19.29 34.63 15.95
N TYR A 100 18.19 35.18 16.49
CA TYR A 100 18.22 36.40 17.28
C TYR A 100 19.15 36.28 18.49
N PHE A 101 19.05 35.21 19.26
CA PHE A 101 19.87 34.98 20.45
C PHE A 101 21.35 34.77 20.09
N LEU A 102 21.63 34.04 19.00
CA LEU A 102 23.00 33.83 18.52
C LEU A 102 23.65 35.15 18.09
N PHE A 103 22.95 36.00 17.34
CA PHE A 103 23.46 37.31 16.93
C PHE A 103 23.56 38.31 18.09
N LYS A 104 22.75 38.18 19.14
CA LYS A 104 22.83 39.00 20.34
C LYS A 104 24.00 38.60 21.25
N SER A 105 24.29 37.31 21.36
CA SER A 105 25.22 36.76 22.37
C SER A 105 26.64 36.55 21.83
N PHE A 106 26.81 36.47 20.51
CA PHE A 106 28.09 36.16 19.89
C PHE A 106 28.44 37.17 18.79
N PRO A 107 29.74 37.38 18.49
CA PRO A 107 30.16 38.10 17.31
C PRO A 107 29.54 37.49 16.04
N VAL A 108 29.19 38.34 15.07
CA VAL A 108 28.47 37.95 13.84
C VAL A 108 29.09 36.72 13.17
N PHE A 109 30.42 36.65 13.08
CA PHE A 109 31.13 35.51 12.51
C PHE A 109 30.88 34.18 13.26
N LEU A 110 30.93 34.21 14.59
CA LEU A 110 30.73 33.02 15.42
C LEU A 110 29.26 32.59 15.43
N ALA A 111 28.32 33.54 15.42
CA ALA A 111 26.89 33.28 15.28
C ALA A 111 26.57 32.59 13.94
N LEU A 112 27.16 33.06 12.83
CA LEU A 112 27.03 32.44 11.52
C LEU A 112 27.64 31.03 11.48
N LEU A 113 28.78 30.82 12.12
CA LEU A 113 29.43 29.51 12.20
C LEU A 113 28.59 28.50 12.98
N LEU A 114 27.98 28.92 14.10
CA LEU A 114 27.07 28.09 14.89
C LEU A 114 25.79 27.76 14.12
N LEU A 115 25.18 28.74 13.44
CA LEU A 115 24.04 28.49 12.54
C LEU A 115 24.40 27.51 11.42
N TYR A 116 25.60 27.64 10.85
CA TYR A 116 26.13 26.71 9.86
C TYR A 116 26.25 25.29 10.43
N PHE A 117 26.81 25.15 11.64
CA PHE A 117 26.97 23.87 12.30
C PHE A 117 25.63 23.19 12.64
N VAL A 118 24.67 23.93 13.19
CA VAL A 118 23.32 23.43 13.48
C VAL A 118 22.61 23.00 12.20
N SER A 119 22.73 23.78 11.13
CA SER A 119 22.15 23.43 9.83
C SER A 119 22.85 22.25 9.18
N TYR A 120 24.16 22.08 9.39
CA TYR A 120 24.91 20.93 8.92
C TYR A 120 24.46 19.64 9.62
N ILE A 121 24.27 19.68 10.94
CA ILE A 121 23.66 18.57 11.69
C ILE A 121 22.26 18.29 11.17
N GLY A 122 21.44 19.33 10.99
CA GLY A 122 20.10 19.22 10.42
C GLY A 122 20.11 18.58 9.03
N TYR A 123 21.06 18.96 8.16
CA TYR A 123 21.24 18.37 6.83
C TYR A 123 21.56 16.89 6.92
N PHE A 124 22.48 16.50 7.79
CA PHE A 124 22.87 15.10 7.97
C PHE A 124 21.72 14.24 8.51
N VAL A 125 20.95 14.77 9.47
CA VAL A 125 19.80 14.08 10.07
C VAL A 125 18.62 13.98 9.10
N LEU A 126 18.32 15.05 8.36
CA LEU A 126 17.17 15.12 7.46
C LEU A 126 17.43 14.51 6.08
N ASN A 127 18.69 14.44 5.64
CA ASN A 127 19.09 13.80 4.39
C ASN A 127 20.19 12.75 4.63
N PRO A 128 19.90 11.61 5.27
CA PRO A 128 20.92 10.58 5.42
C PRO A 128 21.43 10.09 4.06
N PHE A 129 20.61 10.11 3.01
CA PHE A 129 20.99 9.88 1.61
C PHE A 129 19.97 10.60 0.72
N LYS A 130 20.42 11.31 -0.34
CA LYS A 130 19.54 12.05 -1.25
C LYS A 130 18.57 11.05 -1.89
N GLN A 131 17.26 11.22 -1.64
CA GLN A 131 16.23 10.42 -2.28
C GLN A 131 16.36 10.56 -3.81
N LEU A 132 16.07 9.49 -4.55
CA LEU A 132 15.89 9.56 -6.01
C LEU A 132 14.71 10.48 -6.32
N ILE A 133 14.96 11.78 -6.47
CA ILE A 133 13.94 12.73 -6.95
C ILE A 133 13.73 12.40 -8.42
N PHE A 134 12.60 11.76 -8.72
CA PHE A 134 12.14 11.41 -10.07
C PHE A 134 11.84 12.67 -10.86
N ASN A 135 12.87 13.17 -11.55
CA ASN A 135 12.71 14.06 -12.67
C ASN A 135 13.61 13.50 -13.77
N GLU A 136 13.00 13.08 -14.87
CA GLU A 136 13.61 12.26 -15.93
C GLU A 136 14.53 13.06 -16.87
N LYS A 137 14.50 14.39 -16.79
CA LYS A 137 15.18 15.24 -17.77
C LYS A 137 16.64 15.52 -17.39
N ASP A 138 17.53 15.13 -18.30
CA ASP A 138 18.94 15.54 -18.42
C ASP A 138 19.81 15.31 -17.17
N LYS A 139 19.91 14.05 -16.71
CA LYS A 139 20.82 13.65 -15.63
C LYS A 139 22.01 12.84 -16.14
N THR A 140 23.19 13.05 -15.55
CA THR A 140 24.43 12.29 -15.80
C THR A 140 24.76 11.35 -14.64
N PHE A 141 25.82 10.52 -14.76
CA PHE A 141 26.32 9.72 -13.64
C PHE A 141 26.73 10.58 -12.43
N GLU A 142 27.21 11.81 -12.65
CA GLU A 142 27.52 12.76 -11.57
C GLU A 142 26.28 13.17 -10.76
N ASP A 143 25.12 13.29 -11.43
CA ASP A 143 23.85 13.58 -10.75
C ASP A 143 23.39 12.41 -9.89
N LEU A 144 23.56 11.18 -10.39
CA LEU A 144 23.26 9.94 -9.65
C LEU A 144 24.17 9.75 -8.43
N TYR A 145 25.40 10.25 -8.48
CA TYR A 145 26.39 10.14 -7.39
C TYR A 145 25.86 10.67 -6.05
N SER A 146 25.12 11.77 -6.10
CA SER A 146 24.57 12.41 -4.90
C SER A 146 23.45 11.59 -4.23
N SER A 147 22.76 10.74 -5.00
CA SER A 147 21.62 9.89 -4.59
C SER A 147 21.94 8.41 -4.40
N SER A 148 23.20 8.02 -4.56
CA SER A 148 23.63 6.63 -4.52
C SER A 148 24.19 6.20 -3.17
N LEU A 149 23.90 4.94 -2.80
CA LEU A 149 24.51 4.29 -1.65
C LEU A 149 26.03 4.17 -1.86
N LEU A 150 26.78 4.02 -0.78
CA LEU A 150 28.25 4.02 -0.81
C LEU A 150 28.82 2.94 -1.75
N LYS A 151 28.16 1.77 -1.85
CA LYS A 151 28.48 0.72 -2.84
C LYS A 151 28.18 1.14 -4.28
N ALA A 152 27.02 1.75 -4.53
CA ALA A 152 26.65 2.25 -5.86
C ALA A 152 27.56 3.41 -6.32
N ARG A 153 28.08 4.24 -5.39
CA ARG A 153 29.12 5.24 -5.71
C ARG A 153 30.42 4.60 -6.17
N LYS A 154 30.90 3.59 -5.42
CA LYS A 154 32.10 2.82 -5.81
C LYS A 154 31.90 2.14 -7.16
N PHE A 155 30.68 1.65 -7.44
CA PHE A 155 30.33 1.05 -8.71
C PHE A 155 30.36 2.05 -9.88
N LEU A 156 29.80 3.25 -9.67
CA LEU A 156 29.88 4.34 -10.66
C LEU A 156 31.33 4.78 -10.91
N GLU A 157 32.15 4.90 -9.86
CA GLU A 157 33.58 5.19 -9.98
C GLU A 157 34.33 4.10 -10.74
N SER A 158 34.02 2.81 -10.51
CA SER A 158 34.63 1.72 -11.29
C SER A 158 34.23 1.76 -12.77
N ILE A 159 32.97 2.10 -13.08
CA ILE A 159 32.53 2.30 -14.47
C ILE A 159 33.28 3.47 -15.12
N GLN A 160 33.41 4.61 -14.42
CA GLN A 160 34.09 5.79 -14.92
C GLN A 160 35.60 5.57 -15.13
N ASP A 161 36.23 4.78 -14.28
CA ASP A 161 37.67 4.51 -14.35
C ASP A 161 38.01 3.25 -15.18
N ASN A 162 37.04 2.62 -15.86
CA ASN A 162 37.19 1.33 -16.55
C ASN A 162 37.86 0.25 -15.66
N ARG A 163 37.49 0.23 -14.38
CA ARG A 163 37.93 -0.79 -13.42
C ARG A 163 36.96 -1.97 -13.43
N ASP A 164 37.45 -3.11 -12.99
CA ASP A 164 36.70 -4.36 -12.90
C ASP A 164 35.37 -4.17 -12.13
N ILE A 165 34.27 -4.57 -12.78
CA ILE A 165 32.90 -4.47 -12.29
C ILE A 165 32.28 -5.84 -12.00
N ASP A 166 33.05 -6.91 -12.13
CA ASP A 166 32.57 -8.29 -12.12
C ASP A 166 31.86 -8.68 -10.82
N SER A 167 32.37 -8.16 -9.70
CA SER A 167 31.81 -8.38 -8.36
C SER A 167 30.37 -7.90 -8.17
N TYR A 168 29.84 -7.05 -9.06
CA TYR A 168 28.46 -6.53 -8.98
C TYR A 168 27.46 -7.34 -9.81
N PHE A 169 27.94 -8.21 -10.70
CA PHE A 169 27.11 -9.04 -11.57
C PHE A 169 27.08 -10.51 -11.14
N SER A 170 27.99 -10.95 -10.27
CA SER A 170 28.00 -12.31 -9.71
C SER A 170 26.69 -12.69 -9.04
N ASP A 171 26.05 -11.76 -8.32
CA ASP A 171 24.78 -12.01 -7.63
C ASP A 171 23.61 -12.18 -8.60
N ILE A 172 23.65 -11.49 -9.74
CA ILE A 172 22.68 -11.63 -10.82
C ILE A 172 22.88 -12.97 -11.53
N ALA A 173 24.13 -13.31 -11.86
CA ALA A 173 24.49 -14.58 -12.50
C ALA A 173 24.01 -15.78 -11.68
N ASN A 174 24.30 -15.77 -10.38
CA ASN A 174 23.88 -16.81 -9.45
C ASN A 174 22.34 -16.91 -9.36
N TYR A 175 21.62 -15.78 -9.40
CA TYR A 175 20.16 -15.79 -9.33
C TYR A 175 19.51 -16.34 -10.60
N LEU A 176 20.04 -15.99 -11.77
CA LEU A 176 19.52 -16.45 -13.06
C LEU A 176 20.02 -17.86 -13.44
N GLU A 177 20.86 -18.47 -12.59
CA GLU A 177 21.55 -19.74 -12.87
C GLU A 177 22.35 -19.71 -14.19
N LEU A 178 22.96 -18.56 -14.48
CA LEU A 178 23.75 -18.32 -15.70
C LEU A 178 25.25 -18.39 -15.41
N ASP A 179 26.04 -18.80 -16.41
CA ASP A 179 27.49 -18.66 -16.35
C ASP A 179 27.88 -17.18 -16.43
N TYR A 180 28.67 -16.73 -15.47
CA TYR A 180 29.21 -15.38 -15.40
C TYR A 180 29.90 -14.95 -16.71
N LYS A 181 30.65 -15.86 -17.35
CA LYS A 181 31.36 -15.57 -18.60
C LYS A 181 30.41 -15.28 -19.77
N GLU A 182 29.17 -15.76 -19.71
CA GLU A 182 28.15 -15.42 -20.70
C GLU A 182 27.60 -14.00 -20.47
N LEU A 183 27.50 -13.57 -19.21
CA LEU A 183 27.04 -12.22 -18.83
C LEU A 183 28.08 -11.12 -19.13
N GLU A 184 29.37 -11.44 -19.02
CA GLU A 184 30.48 -10.51 -19.28
C GLU A 184 30.38 -9.84 -20.67
N LYS A 185 29.84 -10.55 -21.66
CA LYS A 185 29.63 -10.06 -23.04
C LYS A 185 28.72 -8.83 -23.09
N PHE A 186 27.74 -8.75 -22.20
CA PHE A 186 26.76 -7.66 -22.11
C PHE A 186 27.25 -6.47 -21.26
N ILE A 187 28.41 -6.61 -20.63
CA ILE A 187 28.98 -5.61 -19.72
C ILE A 187 30.03 -4.74 -20.46
N SER A 188 30.16 -4.90 -21.78
CA SER A 188 31.03 -4.08 -22.63
C SER A 188 30.38 -2.75 -23.05
N ASN A 189 31.21 -1.73 -23.32
CA ASN A 189 30.81 -0.41 -23.84
C ASN A 189 29.78 0.37 -22.98
N VAL A 190 29.79 0.16 -21.66
CA VAL A 190 28.88 0.82 -20.70
C VAL A 190 28.96 2.35 -20.76
N LYS A 191 30.16 2.92 -20.99
CA LYS A 191 30.36 4.37 -21.08
C LYS A 191 29.61 5.01 -22.24
N ASP A 192 29.54 4.34 -23.39
CA ASP A 192 28.92 4.90 -24.60
C ASP A 192 27.39 5.03 -24.45
N LYS A 193 26.79 4.28 -23.51
CA LYS A 193 25.35 4.25 -23.23
C LYS A 193 24.96 4.92 -21.90
N GLU A 194 25.81 5.79 -21.35
CA GLU A 194 25.59 6.44 -20.04
C GLU A 194 24.17 7.01 -19.88
N LYS A 195 23.72 7.81 -20.86
CA LYS A 195 22.40 8.48 -20.78
C LYS A 195 21.24 7.48 -20.71
N GLU A 196 21.35 6.38 -21.44
CA GLU A 196 20.31 5.34 -21.49
C GLU A 196 20.29 4.54 -20.18
N ILE A 197 21.47 4.19 -19.66
CA ILE A 197 21.62 3.52 -18.37
C ILE A 197 21.03 4.37 -17.26
N VAL A 198 21.38 5.65 -17.18
CA VAL A 198 20.85 6.58 -16.17
C VAL A 198 19.33 6.66 -16.25
N THR A 199 18.78 6.76 -17.46
CA THR A 199 17.33 6.84 -17.68
C THR A 199 16.63 5.55 -17.25
N ARG A 200 17.16 4.38 -17.66
CA ARG A 200 16.60 3.07 -17.31
C ARG A 200 16.68 2.80 -15.81
N THR A 201 17.80 3.17 -15.20
CA THR A 201 18.03 3.12 -13.75
C THR A 201 16.96 3.93 -13.00
N LEU A 202 16.72 5.18 -13.41
CA LEU A 202 15.68 6.01 -12.79
C LEU A 202 14.28 5.40 -12.95
N ARG A 203 13.97 4.86 -14.13
CA ARG A 203 12.69 4.19 -14.41
C ARG A 203 12.48 2.97 -13.51
N LEU A 204 13.45 2.05 -13.44
CA LEU A 204 13.39 0.88 -12.56
C LEU A 204 13.22 1.28 -11.09
N GLY A 205 13.94 2.30 -10.64
CA GLY A 205 13.78 2.86 -9.29
C GLY A 205 12.38 3.40 -9.05
N THR A 206 11.76 4.02 -10.05
CA THR A 206 10.39 4.59 -9.98
C THR A 206 9.36 3.49 -9.87
N ASP A 207 9.42 2.52 -10.80
CA ASP A 207 8.46 1.43 -10.91
C ASP A 207 8.44 0.58 -9.64
N LEU A 208 9.62 0.33 -9.07
CA LEU A 208 9.79 -0.41 -7.83
C LEU A 208 9.58 0.44 -6.56
N LYS A 209 9.35 1.75 -6.70
CA LYS A 209 9.21 2.73 -5.61
C LYS A 209 10.41 2.72 -4.65
N TYR A 210 11.61 2.57 -5.19
CA TYR A 210 12.84 2.54 -4.43
C TYR A 210 13.40 3.95 -4.21
N ARG A 211 13.82 4.21 -2.96
CA ARG A 211 14.26 5.55 -2.52
C ARG A 211 15.72 5.86 -2.79
N TYR A 212 16.54 4.81 -2.90
CA TYR A 212 17.99 4.93 -3.03
C TYR A 212 18.47 4.12 -4.21
N LEU A 213 19.53 4.60 -4.85
CA LEU A 213 20.20 3.86 -5.91
C LEU A 213 21.11 2.78 -5.29
N SER A 214 20.78 1.50 -5.50
CA SER A 214 21.69 0.38 -5.21
C SER A 214 22.56 0.04 -6.41
N SER A 215 23.65 -0.69 -6.14
CA SER A 215 24.49 -1.29 -7.18
C SER A 215 23.71 -2.25 -8.07
N ASP A 216 22.79 -3.01 -7.48
CA ASP A 216 21.98 -4.01 -8.17
C ASP A 216 21.06 -3.36 -9.20
N LEU A 217 20.47 -2.21 -8.86
CA LEU A 217 19.59 -1.47 -9.75
C LEU A 217 20.36 -0.90 -10.97
N LEU A 218 21.59 -0.43 -10.74
CA LEU A 218 22.50 -0.02 -11.81
C LEU A 218 22.92 -1.22 -12.67
N ALA A 219 23.29 -2.35 -12.04
CA ALA A 219 23.72 -3.56 -12.75
C ALA A 219 22.60 -4.11 -13.64
N CYS A 220 21.36 -4.20 -13.12
CA CYS A 220 20.19 -4.58 -13.91
C CYS A 220 19.90 -3.58 -15.03
N ALA A 221 20.05 -2.28 -14.80
CA ALA A 221 19.86 -1.27 -15.84
C ALA A 221 20.90 -1.42 -16.97
N ILE A 222 22.16 -1.70 -16.64
CA ILE A 222 23.21 -1.97 -17.63
C ILE A 222 22.83 -3.15 -18.53
N LEU A 223 22.38 -4.25 -17.95
CA LEU A 223 21.95 -5.43 -18.72
C LEU A 223 20.73 -5.12 -19.60
N TYR A 224 19.72 -4.43 -19.07
CA TYR A 224 18.52 -4.08 -19.84
C TYR A 224 18.74 -3.11 -20.99
N VAL A 225 19.79 -2.28 -20.93
CA VAL A 225 20.17 -1.36 -22.01
C VAL A 225 20.86 -2.07 -23.17
N GLN A 226 21.24 -3.34 -22.99
CA GLN A 226 21.76 -4.15 -24.09
C GLN A 226 20.62 -4.81 -24.87
N GLU A 227 20.49 -4.43 -26.14
CA GLU A 227 19.43 -4.93 -27.03
C GLU A 227 19.45 -6.46 -27.17
N ASP A 228 20.62 -7.09 -27.09
CA ASP A 228 20.79 -8.53 -27.23
C ASP A 228 20.56 -9.30 -25.92
N PHE A 229 20.49 -8.62 -24.77
CA PHE A 229 20.30 -9.29 -23.49
C PHE A 229 18.90 -9.87 -23.35
N ILE A 230 17.86 -9.17 -23.83
CA ILE A 230 16.47 -9.67 -23.80
C ILE A 230 16.36 -10.93 -24.66
N LYS A 231 16.92 -10.92 -25.87
CA LYS A 231 16.97 -12.09 -26.75
C LYS A 231 17.71 -13.26 -26.10
N TYR A 232 18.77 -12.97 -25.35
CA TYR A 232 19.53 -13.98 -24.64
C TYR A 232 18.73 -14.62 -23.48
N LEU A 233 17.92 -13.84 -22.75
CA LEU A 233 16.98 -14.39 -21.75
C LEU A 233 15.95 -15.31 -22.41
N ASP A 234 15.37 -14.90 -23.54
CA ASP A 234 14.42 -15.72 -24.29
C ASP A 234 15.04 -17.06 -24.73
N LEU A 235 16.29 -17.05 -25.22
CA LEU A 235 17.02 -18.26 -25.59
C LEU A 235 17.27 -19.22 -24.41
N LYS A 236 17.29 -18.69 -23.18
CA LYS A 236 17.47 -19.48 -21.95
C LYS A 236 16.14 -19.85 -21.30
N ASN A 237 15.01 -19.59 -21.95
CA ASN A 237 13.65 -19.76 -21.39
C ASN A 237 13.44 -18.98 -20.08
N LEU A 238 14.10 -17.82 -19.93
CA LEU A 238 13.92 -16.93 -18.79
C LEU A 238 12.97 -15.79 -19.19
N PRO A 239 12.00 -15.42 -18.35
CA PRO A 239 11.12 -14.30 -18.65
C PRO A 239 11.89 -12.97 -18.73
N ALA A 240 11.47 -12.06 -19.61
CA ALA A 240 12.09 -10.74 -19.77
C ALA A 240 12.14 -9.92 -18.46
N ASP A 241 11.21 -10.18 -17.54
CA ASP A 241 11.09 -9.51 -16.25
C ASP A 241 11.93 -10.17 -15.13
N SER A 242 12.79 -11.14 -15.47
CA SER A 242 13.59 -11.89 -14.48
C SER A 242 14.45 -10.99 -13.58
N LEU A 243 15.04 -9.91 -14.14
CA LEU A 243 15.81 -8.95 -13.36
C LEU A 243 14.93 -8.09 -12.45
N ASP A 244 13.70 -7.78 -12.85
CA ASP A 244 12.75 -7.06 -11.99
C ASP A 244 12.36 -7.90 -10.77
N VAL A 245 12.21 -9.22 -10.96
CA VAL A 245 11.97 -10.16 -9.85
C VAL A 245 13.21 -10.24 -8.94
N PHE A 246 14.41 -10.35 -9.52
CA PHE A 246 15.67 -10.30 -8.75
C PHE A 246 15.75 -9.05 -7.88
N LEU A 247 15.50 -7.87 -8.46
CA LEU A 247 15.49 -6.61 -7.73
C LEU A 247 14.45 -6.61 -6.61
N LYS A 248 13.24 -7.12 -6.84
CA LYS A 248 12.22 -7.26 -5.77
C LYS A 248 12.72 -8.14 -4.62
N ILE A 249 13.39 -9.25 -4.91
CA ILE A 249 13.93 -10.17 -3.90
C ILE A 249 15.06 -9.52 -3.11
N GLN A 250 16.06 -8.93 -3.78
CA GLN A 250 17.20 -8.33 -3.07
C GLN A 250 16.76 -7.19 -2.16
N TYR A 251 15.86 -6.36 -2.63
CA TYR A 251 15.35 -5.24 -1.84
C TYR A 251 14.38 -5.67 -0.75
N SER A 252 13.76 -6.84 -0.84
CA SER A 252 13.00 -7.41 0.28
C SER A 252 13.88 -7.73 1.50
N LYS A 253 15.17 -8.03 1.28
CA LYS A 253 16.16 -8.33 2.32
C LYS A 253 16.72 -7.07 2.98
N ILE A 254 16.68 -5.94 2.29
CA ILE A 254 17.05 -4.65 2.87
C ILE A 254 15.93 -4.27 3.84
N PRO A 255 16.23 -3.90 5.11
CA PRO A 255 15.20 -3.35 5.97
C PRO A 255 14.59 -2.17 5.21
N LYS A 256 13.28 -2.26 4.90
CA LYS A 256 12.56 -1.13 4.34
C LYS A 256 12.83 0.02 5.30
N ASN A 257 13.67 0.97 4.90
CA ASN A 257 13.76 2.25 5.58
C ASN A 257 12.38 2.85 5.38
N SER A 258 11.48 2.54 6.31
CA SER A 258 10.15 3.09 6.31
C SER A 258 10.32 4.59 6.29
N PRO A 259 9.50 5.31 5.51
CA PRO A 259 9.47 6.75 5.56
C PRO A 259 9.69 7.29 6.96
N ASN A 260 10.65 8.19 7.11
CA ASN A 260 10.75 8.98 8.32
C ASN A 260 9.58 9.96 8.33
N LEU A 261 9.21 10.42 9.51
CA LEU A 261 8.10 11.37 9.66
C LEU A 261 8.35 12.68 8.88
N TRP A 262 9.59 13.06 8.61
CA TRP A 262 9.93 14.26 7.84
C TRP A 262 10.07 14.04 6.32
N ASP A 263 9.75 12.84 5.82
CA ASP A 263 9.78 12.53 4.39
C ASP A 263 8.42 12.85 3.73
N ASN A 264 8.45 13.31 2.48
CA ASN A 264 7.24 13.69 1.73
C ASN A 264 6.37 12.49 1.30
N ASP A 265 6.99 11.34 1.10
CA ASP A 265 6.41 10.07 0.70
C ASP A 265 6.08 9.16 1.90
N PHE A 266 6.08 9.73 3.11
CA PHE A 266 5.50 9.07 4.28
C PHE A 266 4.03 8.79 4.07
N VAL A 267 3.71 7.51 4.01
CA VAL A 267 2.33 7.02 4.05
C VAL A 267 2.09 6.50 5.45
N SER A 268 1.30 7.21 6.25
CA SER A 268 0.73 6.61 7.45
C SER A 268 -0.15 5.46 6.98
N ASN A 269 0.30 4.21 7.17
CA ASN A 269 -0.59 3.07 7.02
C ASN A 269 -1.69 3.27 8.07
N TYR A 270 -2.84 3.78 7.65
CA TYR A 270 -4.05 3.86 8.46
C TYR A 270 -4.46 2.42 8.72
N VAL A 271 -3.85 1.77 9.70
CA VAL A 271 -4.40 0.56 10.29
C VAL A 271 -5.56 1.06 11.10
N TYR A 272 -6.77 1.02 10.53
CA TYR A 272 -7.96 1.43 11.26
C TYR A 272 -8.09 0.54 12.49
N PRO A 273 -7.95 1.07 13.71
CA PRO A 273 -8.22 0.33 14.93
C PRO A 273 -9.72 0.43 15.21
N TYR A 274 -10.55 0.27 14.17
CA TYR A 274 -11.92 -0.12 14.41
C TYR A 274 -11.83 -1.55 14.89
N ASP A 275 -11.96 -1.73 16.19
CA ASP A 275 -12.06 -3.04 16.80
C ASP A 275 -13.39 -3.65 16.32
N LEU A 276 -13.35 -4.24 15.11
CA LEU A 276 -14.47 -4.93 14.47
C LEU A 276 -15.02 -6.02 15.40
N SER A 277 -14.20 -6.51 16.34
CA SER A 277 -14.60 -7.45 17.40
C SER A 277 -15.74 -6.94 18.28
N LYS A 278 -16.00 -5.63 18.33
CA LYS A 278 -17.15 -5.07 19.07
C LYS A 278 -18.41 -4.91 18.23
N GLN A 279 -18.30 -4.78 16.90
CA GLN A 279 -19.45 -5.02 16.01
C GLN A 279 -19.84 -6.50 16.04
N ASP A 280 -18.90 -7.41 16.37
CA ASP A 280 -19.19 -8.83 16.51
C ASP A 280 -20.17 -9.16 17.68
N LYS A 281 -20.48 -8.20 18.56
CA LYS A 281 -21.54 -8.38 19.57
C LYS A 281 -22.93 -7.97 19.08
N SER A 282 -23.01 -7.13 18.05
CA SER A 282 -24.26 -6.60 17.50
C SER A 282 -24.97 -7.55 16.55
N THR A 283 -24.22 -8.50 15.99
CA THR A 283 -24.68 -9.35 14.88
C THR A 283 -24.56 -10.84 15.24
N PRO A 284 -25.24 -11.29 16.31
CA PRO A 284 -24.97 -12.59 16.91
C PRO A 284 -25.25 -13.76 15.96
N ILE A 285 -26.28 -13.66 15.11
CA ILE A 285 -26.61 -14.72 14.16
C ILE A 285 -25.59 -14.69 13.01
N LEU A 286 -25.35 -13.52 12.43
CA LEU A 286 -24.41 -13.38 11.33
C LEU A 286 -23.00 -13.86 11.73
N ASN A 287 -22.52 -13.54 12.93
CA ASN A 287 -21.16 -13.90 13.35
C ASN A 287 -21.00 -15.37 13.67
N LYS A 288 -22.06 -16.03 14.14
CA LYS A 288 -22.03 -17.46 14.41
C LYS A 288 -21.76 -18.28 13.15
N TYR A 289 -22.21 -17.78 11.99
CA TYR A 289 -22.09 -18.45 10.69
C TYR A 289 -21.16 -17.69 9.72
N ALA A 290 -20.42 -16.70 10.22
CA ALA A 290 -19.44 -15.96 9.43
C ALA A 290 -18.04 -16.50 9.65
N ASN A 291 -17.28 -16.63 8.57
CA ASN A 291 -15.87 -16.96 8.61
C ASN A 291 -15.02 -15.71 8.78
N SER A 292 -13.97 -15.81 9.60
CA SER A 292 -12.95 -14.78 9.69
C SER A 292 -12.14 -14.75 8.38
N LEU A 293 -12.13 -13.59 7.72
CA LEU A 293 -11.18 -13.29 6.64
C LEU A 293 -9.83 -12.97 7.27
N ASP A 294 -9.23 -13.94 7.94
CA ASP A 294 -7.91 -13.76 8.55
C ASP A 294 -6.84 -13.74 7.44
N VAL A 295 -5.93 -12.78 7.56
CA VAL A 295 -4.88 -12.54 6.56
C VAL A 295 -3.53 -12.59 7.24
N SER A 296 -2.87 -13.74 7.11
CA SER A 296 -1.51 -13.92 7.59
C SER A 296 -0.50 -13.19 6.69
N LYS A 297 0.67 -12.83 7.21
CA LYS A 297 1.73 -12.20 6.42
C LYS A 297 2.16 -13.04 5.21
N LYS A 298 2.13 -14.37 5.31
CA LYS A 298 2.47 -15.29 4.19
C LYS A 298 1.51 -15.18 3.01
N SER A 299 0.23 -14.91 3.25
CA SER A 299 -0.72 -14.71 2.15
C SER A 299 -0.46 -13.43 1.35
N LEU A 300 0.29 -12.46 1.89
CA LEU A 300 0.53 -11.17 1.25
C LEU A 300 1.39 -11.24 -0.02
N GLU A 301 2.29 -12.21 -0.11
CA GLU A 301 3.28 -12.29 -1.20
C GLU A 301 2.63 -12.63 -2.55
N VAL A 302 1.58 -13.47 -2.54
CA VAL A 302 0.81 -13.85 -3.73
C VAL A 302 0.01 -12.66 -4.31
N TYR A 303 -0.27 -11.62 -3.52
CA TYR A 303 -1.15 -10.52 -3.90
C TYR A 303 -0.51 -9.42 -4.74
N TYR A 304 0.80 -9.51 -4.99
CA TYR A 304 1.56 -8.51 -5.73
C TYR A 304 1.83 -8.88 -7.19
N VAL A 305 1.27 -9.99 -7.69
CA VAL A 305 1.37 -10.38 -9.11
C VAL A 305 0.43 -9.48 -9.93
N GLU A 306 0.91 -8.97 -11.06
CA GLU A 306 0.27 -7.91 -11.86
C GLU A 306 -1.19 -8.18 -12.26
N PRO A 307 -1.59 -9.40 -12.71
CA PRO A 307 -2.99 -9.68 -13.06
C PRO A 307 -3.94 -9.53 -11.87
N PHE A 308 -3.47 -9.86 -10.67
CA PHE A 308 -4.28 -9.78 -9.45
C PHE A 308 -4.55 -8.33 -9.02
N ILE A 309 -3.61 -7.41 -9.29
CA ILE A 309 -3.77 -5.97 -9.02
C ILE A 309 -4.91 -5.40 -9.88
N ARG A 310 -5.02 -5.84 -11.14
CA ARG A 310 -6.09 -5.40 -12.04
C ARG A 310 -7.48 -5.81 -11.51
N TYR A 311 -7.67 -7.10 -11.19
CA TYR A 311 -8.96 -7.59 -10.66
C TYR A 311 -9.34 -6.91 -9.35
N ARG A 312 -8.35 -6.64 -8.49
CA ARG A 312 -8.53 -5.93 -7.23
C ARG A 312 -9.05 -4.51 -7.45
N ASN A 313 -8.44 -3.78 -8.38
CA ASN A 313 -8.86 -2.41 -8.70
C ASN A 313 -10.27 -2.38 -9.29
N GLU A 314 -10.60 -3.36 -10.14
CA GLU A 314 -11.95 -3.52 -10.69
C GLU A 314 -13.00 -3.83 -9.60
N LEU A 315 -12.67 -4.73 -8.66
CA LEU A 315 -13.52 -5.05 -7.52
C LEU A 315 -13.81 -3.80 -6.68
N ILE A 316 -12.78 -3.02 -6.34
CA ILE A 316 -12.93 -1.77 -5.57
C ILE A 316 -13.82 -0.77 -6.31
N HIS A 317 -13.57 -0.56 -7.61
CA HIS A 317 -14.33 0.39 -8.42
C HIS A 317 -15.83 0.05 -8.47
N ASN A 318 -16.17 -1.23 -8.67
CA ASN A 318 -17.56 -1.67 -8.75
C ASN A 318 -18.30 -1.58 -7.41
N LEU A 319 -17.59 -1.76 -6.29
CA LEU A 319 -18.16 -1.64 -4.94
C LEU A 319 -18.33 -0.18 -4.48
N ASP A 320 -17.53 0.73 -5.04
CA ASP A 320 -17.58 2.17 -4.76
C ASP A 320 -18.66 2.87 -5.60
N VAL A 321 -18.49 2.85 -6.92
CA VAL A 321 -19.29 3.65 -7.88
C VAL A 321 -20.23 2.79 -8.72
N GLY A 322 -19.86 1.53 -8.98
CA GLY A 322 -20.60 0.65 -9.88
C GLY A 322 -21.87 0.03 -9.27
N SER A 323 -22.17 -1.20 -9.68
CA SER A 323 -23.38 -1.94 -9.28
C SER A 323 -23.47 -2.24 -7.78
N LYS A 324 -22.36 -2.06 -7.02
CA LYS A 324 -22.17 -2.50 -5.63
C LYS A 324 -22.27 -4.01 -5.42
N LYS A 325 -22.45 -4.76 -6.51
CA LYS A 325 -22.63 -6.20 -6.51
C LYS A 325 -21.69 -6.82 -7.51
N VAL A 326 -20.78 -7.64 -7.03
CA VAL A 326 -19.70 -8.21 -7.86
C VAL A 326 -19.76 -9.73 -7.81
N LEU A 327 -19.74 -10.35 -8.99
CA LEU A 327 -19.66 -11.79 -9.15
C LEU A 327 -18.26 -12.15 -9.66
N ILE A 328 -17.47 -12.79 -8.82
CA ILE A 328 -16.12 -13.26 -9.13
C ILE A 328 -16.23 -14.67 -9.70
N VAL A 329 -15.89 -14.84 -10.97
CA VAL A 329 -15.98 -16.11 -11.71
C VAL A 329 -14.59 -16.60 -12.06
N GLY A 330 -14.29 -17.88 -11.79
CA GLY A 330 -12.99 -18.48 -12.10
C GLY A 330 -12.97 -19.95 -11.71
N ASN A 331 -11.91 -20.69 -12.06
CA ASN A 331 -11.75 -22.09 -11.63
C ASN A 331 -11.47 -22.20 -10.12
N ALA A 332 -11.62 -23.39 -9.55
CA ALA A 332 -11.20 -23.62 -8.17
C ALA A 332 -9.68 -23.39 -8.03
N GLY A 333 -9.23 -22.76 -6.96
CA GLY A 333 -7.81 -22.53 -6.70
C GLY A 333 -7.20 -21.24 -7.27
N VAL A 334 -7.86 -20.54 -8.20
CA VAL A 334 -7.33 -19.30 -8.84
C VAL A 334 -7.27 -18.05 -7.92
N GLY A 335 -7.58 -18.21 -6.63
CA GLY A 335 -7.47 -17.12 -5.65
C GLY A 335 -8.69 -16.20 -5.52
N LYS A 336 -9.90 -16.63 -5.87
CA LYS A 336 -11.15 -15.84 -5.72
C LYS A 336 -11.37 -15.29 -4.31
N THR A 337 -11.31 -16.15 -3.29
CA THR A 337 -11.38 -15.76 -1.87
C THR A 337 -10.22 -14.82 -1.50
N SER A 338 -9.05 -15.09 -2.07
CA SER A 338 -7.84 -14.32 -1.85
C SER A 338 -7.98 -12.87 -2.37
N LEU A 339 -8.77 -12.64 -3.42
CA LEU A 339 -9.12 -11.31 -3.95
C LEU A 339 -10.00 -10.51 -2.99
N VAL A 340 -10.88 -11.17 -2.25
CA VAL A 340 -11.69 -10.51 -1.21
C VAL A 340 -10.86 -10.24 0.05
N LYS A 341 -9.90 -11.13 0.37
CA LYS A 341 -8.93 -10.91 1.45
C LYS A 341 -8.02 -9.70 1.18
N THR A 342 -7.61 -9.46 -0.07
CA THR A 342 -6.86 -8.23 -0.40
C THR A 342 -7.72 -6.98 -0.22
N LEU A 343 -8.97 -7.00 -0.69
CA LEU A 343 -9.90 -5.90 -0.45
C LEU A 343 -10.07 -5.62 1.06
N TYR A 344 -10.23 -6.67 1.87
CA TYR A 344 -10.29 -6.52 3.32
C TYR A 344 -9.06 -5.81 3.90
N LEU A 345 -7.86 -6.20 3.45
CA LEU A 345 -6.62 -5.53 3.82
C LEU A 345 -6.57 -4.07 3.36
N ASP A 346 -7.04 -3.78 2.16
CA ASP A 346 -7.05 -2.41 1.65
C ASP A 346 -7.97 -1.51 2.43
N ILE A 347 -9.15 -2.02 2.80
CA ILE A 347 -10.05 -1.30 3.71
C ILE A 347 -9.35 -1.08 5.06
N LYS A 348 -8.70 -2.12 5.59
CA LYS A 348 -7.94 -2.04 6.85
C LYS A 348 -6.78 -1.04 6.80
N LEU A 349 -6.13 -0.88 5.66
CA LEU A 349 -4.98 0.01 5.42
C LEU A 349 -5.40 1.40 4.93
N GLY A 350 -6.70 1.64 4.69
CA GLY A 350 -7.21 2.88 4.11
C GLY A 350 -6.83 3.10 2.64
N LYS A 351 -6.49 2.04 1.90
CA LYS A 351 -6.14 2.07 0.47
C LYS A 351 -7.35 1.94 -0.45
N VAL A 352 -8.52 2.34 0.02
CA VAL A 352 -9.80 2.30 -0.72
C VAL A 352 -10.45 3.69 -0.77
N PRO A 353 -11.34 3.95 -1.73
CA PRO A 353 -12.14 5.17 -1.77
C PRO A 353 -12.95 5.39 -0.50
N LYS A 354 -13.33 6.66 -0.26
CA LYS A 354 -14.03 7.08 0.97
C LYS A 354 -15.32 6.30 1.26
N SER A 355 -16.04 5.82 0.24
CA SER A 355 -17.29 5.07 0.43
C SER A 355 -17.10 3.64 0.96
N LEU A 356 -15.88 3.11 0.83
CA LEU A 356 -15.49 1.78 1.30
C LEU A 356 -14.64 1.85 2.56
N LEU A 357 -14.21 3.04 2.96
CA LEU A 357 -13.62 3.25 4.27
C LEU A 357 -14.62 2.83 5.35
N TYR A 358 -14.11 2.14 6.38
CA TYR A 358 -14.89 1.64 7.51
C TYR A 358 -15.87 0.52 7.18
N ASN A 359 -15.84 -0.01 5.96
CA ASN A 359 -16.68 -1.14 5.62
C ASN A 359 -16.18 -2.41 6.32
N ARG A 360 -17.09 -3.12 6.99
CA ARG A 360 -16.85 -4.49 7.46
C ARG A 360 -17.10 -5.44 6.30
N ILE A 361 -16.21 -6.40 6.06
CA ILE A 361 -16.51 -7.53 5.16
C ILE A 361 -16.89 -8.71 6.04
N VAL A 362 -18.03 -9.32 5.75
CA VAL A 362 -18.53 -10.52 6.42
C VAL A 362 -18.59 -11.66 5.41
N SER A 363 -17.79 -12.69 5.60
CA SER A 363 -17.82 -13.89 4.78
C SER A 363 -18.79 -14.89 5.36
N LEU A 364 -19.77 -15.35 4.59
CA LEU A 364 -20.76 -16.32 5.02
C LEU A 364 -20.33 -17.74 4.61
N ASP A 365 -20.35 -18.69 5.53
CA ASP A 365 -20.15 -20.10 5.19
C ASP A 365 -21.47 -20.75 4.76
N LEU A 366 -21.72 -20.76 3.45
CA LEU A 366 -22.91 -21.37 2.87
C LEU A 366 -22.99 -22.88 3.14
N SER A 367 -21.86 -23.57 3.27
CA SER A 367 -21.83 -25.02 3.53
C SER A 367 -22.41 -25.34 4.89
N SER A 368 -22.05 -24.55 5.91
CA SER A 368 -22.60 -24.69 7.26
C SER A 368 -24.11 -24.50 7.30
N ILE A 369 -24.65 -23.54 6.55
CA ILE A 369 -26.08 -23.22 6.51
C ILE A 369 -26.85 -24.34 5.81
N VAL A 370 -26.35 -24.77 4.66
CA VAL A 370 -26.97 -25.80 3.83
C VAL A 370 -26.98 -27.16 4.54
N SER A 371 -25.97 -27.45 5.37
CA SER A 371 -25.90 -28.68 6.17
C SER A 371 -27.03 -28.85 7.20
N LEU A 372 -27.73 -27.77 7.56
CA LEU A 372 -28.84 -27.80 8.52
C LEU A 372 -30.15 -28.34 7.94
N GLY A 373 -30.19 -28.66 6.64
CA GLY A 373 -31.38 -29.20 5.98
C GLY A 373 -32.54 -28.20 6.02
N LEU A 374 -33.71 -28.63 6.51
CA LEU A 374 -34.97 -27.86 6.44
C LEU A 374 -34.94 -26.53 7.20
N GLU A 375 -34.04 -26.37 8.18
CA GLU A 375 -33.88 -25.13 8.94
C GLU A 375 -32.93 -24.13 8.26
N GLY A 376 -32.11 -24.58 7.30
CA GLY A 376 -31.16 -23.76 6.55
C GLY A 376 -31.79 -22.54 5.86
N PRO A 377 -32.92 -22.67 5.14
CA PRO A 377 -33.59 -21.55 4.48
C PRO A 377 -34.07 -20.47 5.46
N LYS A 378 -34.64 -20.88 6.60
CA LYS A 378 -35.10 -19.95 7.64
C LYS A 378 -33.92 -19.20 8.26
N LEU A 379 -32.82 -19.91 8.53
CA LEU A 379 -31.61 -19.32 9.06
C LEU A 379 -30.99 -18.32 8.06
N LEU A 380 -30.88 -18.68 6.79
CA LEU A 380 -30.36 -17.78 5.75
C LEU A 380 -31.19 -16.49 5.68
N SER A 381 -32.52 -16.60 5.72
CA SER A 381 -33.39 -15.43 5.77
C SER A 381 -33.13 -14.55 6.99
N ALA A 382 -33.00 -15.14 8.19
CA ALA A 382 -32.68 -14.39 9.40
C ALA A 382 -31.33 -13.66 9.32
N ILE A 383 -30.31 -14.33 8.77
CA ILE A 383 -28.97 -13.76 8.55
C ILE A 383 -29.05 -12.57 7.59
N LEU A 384 -29.76 -12.71 6.47
CA LEU A 384 -29.89 -11.66 5.46
C LEU A 384 -30.69 -10.47 5.99
N GLN A 385 -31.74 -10.71 6.79
CA GLN A 385 -32.45 -9.65 7.49
C GLN A 385 -31.53 -8.88 8.45
N GLU A 386 -30.72 -9.59 9.24
CA GLU A 386 -29.73 -8.97 10.11
C GLU A 386 -28.74 -8.12 9.28
N PHE A 387 -28.24 -8.66 8.17
CA PHE A 387 -27.36 -7.94 7.24
C PHE A 387 -27.98 -6.65 6.68
N THR A 388 -29.25 -6.65 6.27
CA THR A 388 -29.90 -5.44 5.72
C THR A 388 -29.99 -4.28 6.70
N SER A 389 -29.98 -4.57 8.00
CA SER A 389 -30.01 -3.55 9.05
C SER A 389 -28.64 -2.88 9.27
N LEU A 390 -27.56 -3.46 8.72
CA LEU A 390 -26.20 -2.98 8.91
C LEU A 390 -25.85 -1.89 7.90
N LYS A 391 -25.27 -0.81 8.41
CA LYS A 391 -24.59 0.20 7.57
C LYS A 391 -23.13 -0.20 7.41
N ASN A 392 -22.53 0.18 6.27
CA ASN A 392 -21.10 -0.02 6.00
C ASN A 392 -20.67 -1.49 6.13
N THR A 393 -21.47 -2.43 5.63
CA THR A 393 -21.12 -3.86 5.61
C THR A 393 -21.17 -4.39 4.18
N ILE A 394 -20.20 -5.22 3.82
CA ILE A 394 -20.10 -5.94 2.55
C ILE A 394 -20.30 -7.42 2.88
N LEU A 395 -21.32 -8.04 2.30
CA LEU A 395 -21.55 -9.48 2.42
C LEU A 395 -20.74 -10.20 1.36
N PHE A 396 -19.94 -11.18 1.76
CA PHE A 396 -19.22 -12.07 0.86
C PHE A 396 -19.80 -13.48 0.94
N LEU A 397 -20.39 -13.93 -0.16
CA LEU A 397 -20.92 -15.28 -0.35
C LEU A 397 -19.88 -16.08 -1.14
N ASP A 398 -19.08 -16.88 -0.42
CA ASP A 398 -18.08 -17.73 -1.05
C ASP A 398 -18.71 -19.05 -1.52
N ASN A 399 -18.28 -19.57 -2.67
CA ASN A 399 -18.70 -20.84 -3.23
C ASN A 399 -20.23 -20.96 -3.41
N LEU A 400 -20.82 -20.05 -4.20
CA LEU A 400 -22.26 -20.06 -4.46
C LEU A 400 -22.77 -21.41 -5.03
N HIS A 401 -21.89 -22.20 -5.65
CA HIS A 401 -22.20 -23.54 -6.13
C HIS A 401 -22.80 -24.46 -5.05
N VAL A 402 -22.45 -24.24 -3.77
CA VAL A 402 -22.95 -25.02 -2.63
C VAL A 402 -24.48 -24.94 -2.53
N LEU A 403 -25.08 -23.80 -2.89
CA LEU A 403 -26.54 -23.62 -2.87
C LEU A 403 -27.26 -24.45 -3.95
N TYR A 404 -26.56 -24.82 -5.02
CA TYR A 404 -27.10 -25.67 -6.09
C TYR A 404 -27.00 -27.16 -5.78
N SER A 405 -26.09 -27.54 -4.88
CA SER A 405 -25.81 -28.94 -4.55
C SER A 405 -26.92 -29.61 -3.73
N VAL A 406 -27.83 -28.83 -3.12
CA VAL A 406 -28.95 -29.37 -2.34
C VAL A 406 -30.23 -29.36 -3.16
N SER A 407 -30.61 -30.56 -3.60
CA SER A 407 -31.84 -30.84 -4.32
C SER A 407 -33.06 -30.60 -3.41
N GLY A 408 -34.11 -29.99 -3.97
CA GLY A 408 -35.41 -29.81 -3.29
C GLY A 408 -35.54 -28.56 -2.41
N MET A 409 -34.50 -27.74 -2.24
CA MET A 409 -34.59 -26.45 -1.54
C MET A 409 -34.09 -25.30 -2.41
N ASP A 410 -34.92 -24.26 -2.59
CA ASP A 410 -34.57 -23.11 -3.43
C ASP A 410 -33.99 -21.95 -2.61
N TYR A 411 -32.72 -22.08 -2.22
CA TYR A 411 -31.98 -21.03 -1.53
C TYR A 411 -31.78 -19.75 -2.37
N LEU A 412 -31.82 -19.86 -3.70
CA LEU A 412 -31.59 -18.71 -4.59
C LEU A 412 -32.76 -17.74 -4.54
N SER A 413 -34.00 -18.26 -4.48
CA SER A 413 -35.21 -17.45 -4.32
C SER A 413 -35.15 -16.53 -3.10
N ILE A 414 -34.48 -16.96 -2.02
CA ILE A 414 -34.30 -16.19 -0.80
C ILE A 414 -33.29 -15.05 -1.02
N LEU A 415 -32.27 -15.25 -1.85
CA LEU A 415 -31.21 -14.26 -2.11
C LEU A 415 -31.62 -13.17 -3.10
N LEU A 416 -32.50 -13.49 -4.06
CA LEU A 416 -32.99 -12.57 -5.10
C LEU A 416 -33.35 -11.16 -4.59
N PRO A 417 -34.25 -10.99 -3.60
CA PRO A 417 -34.65 -9.65 -3.14
C PRO A 417 -33.47 -8.84 -2.56
N TYR A 418 -32.46 -9.52 -2.01
CA TYR A 418 -31.25 -8.87 -1.50
C TYR A 418 -30.28 -8.50 -2.62
N PHE A 419 -30.23 -9.29 -3.69
CA PHE A 419 -29.45 -8.98 -4.90
C PHE A 419 -30.05 -7.82 -5.71
N GLU A 420 -31.36 -7.58 -5.60
CA GLU A 420 -32.00 -6.43 -6.26
C GLU A 420 -31.81 -5.13 -5.48
N ASN A 421 -31.62 -5.20 -4.16
CA ASN A 421 -31.51 -4.00 -3.33
C ASN A 421 -30.25 -3.16 -3.67
N PRO A 422 -30.39 -1.92 -4.18
CA PRO A 422 -29.26 -1.11 -4.66
C PRO A 422 -28.40 -0.50 -3.52
N LYS A 423 -28.84 -0.64 -2.27
CA LYS A 423 -28.10 -0.12 -1.11
C LYS A 423 -27.10 -1.13 -0.54
N LEU A 424 -27.28 -2.42 -0.83
CA LEU A 424 -26.44 -3.49 -0.30
C LEU A 424 -25.18 -3.67 -1.14
N LYS A 425 -24.05 -3.88 -0.46
CA LYS A 425 -22.78 -4.26 -1.10
C LYS A 425 -22.58 -5.76 -0.95
N ILE A 426 -22.52 -6.48 -2.06
CA ILE A 426 -22.46 -7.94 -2.07
C ILE A 426 -21.36 -8.42 -3.01
N ILE A 427 -20.53 -9.34 -2.56
CA ILE A 427 -19.55 -10.04 -3.37
C ILE A 427 -19.94 -11.52 -3.37
N VAL A 428 -19.95 -12.14 -4.54
CA VAL A 428 -20.25 -13.56 -4.71
C VAL A 428 -19.09 -14.20 -5.45
N SER A 429 -18.66 -15.40 -5.04
CA SER A 429 -17.72 -16.21 -5.82
C SER A 429 -18.42 -17.44 -6.41
N ALA A 430 -18.09 -17.77 -7.66
CA ALA A 430 -18.63 -18.94 -8.34
C ALA A 430 -17.62 -19.55 -9.31
N ASP A 431 -17.78 -20.84 -9.60
CA ASP A 431 -17.07 -21.50 -10.69
C ASP A 431 -17.78 -21.25 -12.03
N TYR A 432 -17.06 -21.43 -13.13
CA TYR A 432 -17.60 -21.19 -14.48
C TYR A 432 -18.87 -22.01 -14.78
N SER A 433 -18.90 -23.28 -14.38
CA SER A 433 -20.08 -24.15 -14.53
C SER A 433 -21.31 -23.58 -13.82
N THR A 434 -21.10 -23.05 -12.61
CA THR A 434 -22.16 -22.45 -11.79
C THR A 434 -22.62 -21.12 -12.37
N TYR A 435 -21.69 -20.30 -12.86
CA TYR A 435 -22.02 -19.07 -13.56
C TYR A 435 -22.87 -19.31 -14.82
N ILE A 436 -22.55 -20.32 -15.62
CA ILE A 436 -23.36 -20.69 -16.78
C ILE A 436 -24.75 -21.16 -16.36
N ASN A 437 -24.85 -21.94 -15.27
CA ASN A 437 -26.14 -22.39 -14.75
C ASN A 437 -26.99 -21.24 -14.19
N LEU A 438 -26.37 -20.25 -13.54
CA LEU A 438 -27.01 -19.00 -13.13
C LEU A 438 -27.64 -18.28 -14.33
N LEU A 439 -26.86 -18.09 -15.40
CA LEU A 439 -27.32 -17.44 -16.64
C LEU A 439 -28.53 -18.14 -17.27
N LYS A 440 -28.54 -19.49 -17.24
CA LYS A 440 -29.62 -20.28 -17.83
C LYS A 440 -30.91 -20.25 -17.01
N LYS A 441 -30.81 -20.21 -15.68
CA LYS A 441 -31.98 -20.25 -14.78
C LYS A 441 -32.65 -18.89 -14.66
N ASP A 442 -31.88 -17.82 -14.49
CA ASP A 442 -32.44 -16.49 -14.27
C ASP A 442 -31.45 -15.39 -14.68
N THR A 443 -31.70 -14.78 -15.83
CA THR A 443 -30.87 -13.69 -16.38
C THR A 443 -30.93 -12.42 -15.52
N GLY A 444 -31.97 -12.27 -14.70
CA GLY A 444 -32.15 -11.13 -13.79
C GLY A 444 -31.07 -11.06 -12.72
N ILE A 445 -30.60 -12.21 -12.21
CA ILE A 445 -29.51 -12.26 -11.24
C ILE A 445 -28.25 -11.67 -11.84
N THR A 446 -27.78 -12.20 -12.97
CA THR A 446 -26.52 -11.77 -13.57
C THR A 446 -26.53 -10.31 -14.02
N ASN A 447 -27.69 -9.76 -14.38
CA ASN A 447 -27.83 -8.35 -14.75
C ASN A 447 -27.58 -7.39 -13.58
N ASN A 448 -27.82 -7.84 -12.34
CA ASN A 448 -27.58 -7.04 -11.14
C ASN A 448 -26.12 -7.06 -10.67
N PHE A 449 -25.30 -7.97 -11.20
CA PHE A 449 -23.89 -8.12 -10.81
C PHE A 449 -22.95 -7.62 -11.90
N ARG A 450 -21.85 -7.00 -11.48
CA ARG A 450 -20.68 -6.86 -12.35
C ARG A 450 -19.87 -8.14 -12.27
N VAL A 451 -19.66 -8.79 -13.41
CA VAL A 451 -18.86 -10.02 -13.49
C VAL A 451 -17.39 -9.68 -13.64
N ILE A 452 -16.55 -10.21 -12.73
CA ILE A 452 -15.09 -10.18 -12.82
C ILE A 452 -14.62 -11.61 -13.06
N LYS A 453 -14.01 -11.85 -14.23
CA LYS A 453 -13.46 -13.16 -14.59
C LYS A 453 -12.00 -13.21 -14.14
N VAL A 454 -11.69 -14.11 -13.23
CA VAL A 454 -10.34 -14.35 -12.72
C VAL A 454 -9.77 -15.57 -13.41
N GLU A 455 -8.67 -15.37 -14.11
CA GLU A 455 -7.95 -16.42 -14.83
C GLU A 455 -6.83 -16.99 -13.95
N GLU A 456 -6.36 -18.18 -14.31
CA GLU A 456 -5.25 -18.84 -13.62
C GLU A 456 -3.96 -18.04 -13.90
N LEU A 457 -3.16 -17.80 -12.86
CA LEU A 457 -1.87 -17.15 -13.05
C LEU A 457 -0.98 -18.16 -13.78
N GLU A 458 -0.61 -17.86 -15.04
CA GLU A 458 0.43 -18.62 -15.72
C GLU A 458 1.71 -18.51 -14.86
N GLY A 459 2.17 -19.67 -14.39
CA GLY A 459 3.22 -19.81 -13.38
C GLY A 459 4.62 -19.59 -13.91
#